data_AF-A0A1X7T403-F1
#
_entry.id   AF-A0A1X7T403-F1
#
_cell.length_a   1.000
_cell.length_b   1.000
_cell.length_c   1.000
_cell.angle_alpha   90.00
_cell.angle_beta   90.00
_cell.angle_gamma   90.00
#
_symmetry.space_group_name_H-M   'P 1'
#
loop_
_entity.id
_entity.type
_entity.pdbx_description
1 polymer ?
#
loop_
_entity_poly.entity_id
_entity_poly.type
_entity_poly.pdbx_seq_one_letter_code
_entity_poly.pdbx_strand_id
1 'polypeptide(L)'
;MPDPAAAYGHLVTYMLQGSFMHEDFCGHKGTINPGDLQWMTAGRGIVHSEMPAGDGDNVGLQLWINLKKKDKMVEPRYQELLNKDIPSVSKDGVHVTVIAGDSLGASSPVRTLTPTVYLDFKMDKGSHLSQPVTEGYCNDNCQHGALRLVNGGATYRGRLEICINSVWGSVCDDSFGTVDARVACRQLGYEVDGGQSISYYHNAYYGQSTGPIWLNRLLCTGSENNLLDCNKAVDIGSTFGCSHSEDVGIVCPANSCSTG
;
A
#
# COMPACT_ATOMS: atom_id res chain seq x y z
N MET A 1 -2.40 16.32 -28.32
CA MET A 1 -3.00 14.97 -28.36
C MET A 1 -3.39 14.65 -26.93
N PRO A 2 -4.65 14.32 -26.61
CA PRO A 2 -4.99 13.94 -25.25
C PRO A 2 -4.43 12.53 -24.99
N ASP A 3 -3.82 12.37 -23.83
CA ASP A 3 -3.21 11.15 -23.32
C ASP A 3 -4.29 10.06 -23.18
N PRO A 4 -4.25 8.97 -23.96
CA PRO A 4 -5.17 7.87 -23.74
C PRO A 4 -4.73 7.19 -22.44
N ALA A 5 -5.59 7.24 -21.43
CA ALA A 5 -5.41 6.53 -20.17
C ALA A 5 -5.23 5.03 -20.43
N ALA A 6 -4.02 4.59 -20.75
CA ALA A 6 -3.63 3.21 -20.88
C ALA A 6 -3.55 2.64 -19.46
N ALA A 7 -4.71 2.33 -18.90
CA ALA A 7 -4.80 1.72 -17.59
C ALA A 7 -4.30 0.27 -17.70
N TYR A 8 -3.03 0.02 -17.38
CA TYR A 8 -2.47 -1.33 -17.21
C TYR A 8 -2.99 -1.98 -15.91
N GLY A 9 -4.31 -2.08 -15.78
CA GLY A 9 -5.03 -2.36 -14.53
C GLY A 9 -6.42 -2.98 -14.74
N HIS A 10 -7.12 -3.20 -13.64
CA HIS A 10 -8.57 -3.37 -13.63
C HIS A 10 -9.27 -2.04 -13.39
N LEU A 11 -10.42 -1.86 -14.02
CA LEU A 11 -11.37 -0.80 -13.76
C LEU A 11 -12.65 -1.48 -13.28
N VAL A 12 -13.03 -1.21 -12.04
CA VAL A 12 -14.17 -1.83 -11.37
C VAL A 12 -15.22 -0.76 -11.15
N THR A 13 -16.39 -0.93 -11.75
CA THR A 13 -17.52 -0.02 -11.64
C THR A 13 -18.66 -0.73 -10.92
N TYR A 14 -19.04 -0.23 -9.74
CA TYR A 14 -20.14 -0.73 -8.91
C TYR A 14 -21.17 0.38 -8.70
N MET A 15 -22.42 0.11 -9.07
CA MET A 15 -23.47 1.14 -9.09
C MET A 15 -24.30 1.12 -7.81
N LEU A 16 -24.51 2.30 -7.21
CA LEU A 16 -25.35 2.46 -6.01
C LEU A 16 -26.74 3.02 -6.36
N GLN A 17 -26.80 3.94 -7.33
CA GLN A 17 -28.03 4.59 -7.77
C GLN A 17 -27.90 5.05 -9.23
N GLY A 18 -29.02 5.07 -9.96
CA GLY A 18 -29.02 5.41 -11.39
C GLY A 18 -28.44 4.27 -12.23
N SER A 19 -27.96 4.57 -13.42
CA SER A 19 -27.45 3.56 -14.34
C SER A 19 -26.46 4.15 -15.33
N PHE A 20 -25.43 3.39 -15.69
CA PHE A 20 -24.47 3.76 -16.72
C PHE A 20 -24.60 2.84 -17.93
N MET A 21 -24.52 3.40 -19.13
CA MET A 21 -24.23 2.64 -20.34
C MET A 21 -22.72 2.61 -20.55
N HIS A 22 -22.21 1.48 -21.00
CA HIS A 22 -20.84 1.38 -21.47
C HIS A 22 -20.80 0.81 -22.88
N GLU A 23 -19.80 1.24 -23.65
CA GLU A 23 -19.48 0.72 -24.98
C GLU A 23 -17.97 0.78 -25.19
N ASP A 24 -17.38 -0.30 -25.71
CA ASP A 24 -15.96 -0.38 -26.06
C ASP A 24 -15.71 -0.35 -27.58
N PHE A 25 -14.45 -0.16 -27.95
CA PHE A 25 -14.02 -0.09 -29.36
C PHE A 25 -14.22 -1.41 -30.15
N CYS A 26 -14.43 -2.53 -29.46
CA CYS A 26 -14.75 -3.83 -30.06
C CYS A 26 -16.27 -4.04 -30.23
N GLY A 27 -17.10 -3.09 -29.80
CA GLY A 27 -18.55 -3.14 -29.88
C GLY A 27 -19.23 -3.89 -28.73
N HIS A 28 -18.49 -4.24 -27.67
CA HIS A 28 -19.09 -4.74 -26.43
C HIS A 28 -19.80 -3.60 -25.71
N LYS A 29 -21.06 -3.81 -25.34
CA LYS A 29 -21.89 -2.78 -24.73
C LYS A 29 -22.88 -3.37 -23.73
N GLY A 30 -23.28 -2.55 -22.77
CA GLY A 30 -24.23 -2.95 -21.74
C GLY A 30 -24.66 -1.78 -20.87
N THR A 31 -25.57 -2.07 -19.93
CA THR A 31 -26.05 -1.12 -18.94
C THR A 31 -25.80 -1.69 -17.54
N ILE A 32 -25.18 -0.89 -16.68
CA ILE A 32 -24.88 -1.21 -15.28
C ILE A 32 -25.94 -0.49 -14.43
N ASN A 33 -26.84 -1.24 -13.79
CA ASN A 33 -27.93 -0.72 -12.96
C ASN A 33 -27.56 -0.76 -11.47
N PRO A 34 -28.39 -0.22 -10.55
CA PRO A 34 -28.08 -0.23 -9.12
C PRO A 34 -27.85 -1.65 -8.58
N GLY A 35 -26.71 -1.84 -7.92
CA GLY A 35 -26.22 -3.11 -7.40
C GLY A 35 -25.49 -3.97 -8.42
N ASP A 36 -25.46 -3.60 -9.70
CA ASP A 36 -24.69 -4.32 -10.72
C ASP A 36 -23.20 -3.97 -10.63
N LEU A 37 -22.36 -4.90 -11.10
CA LEU A 37 -20.91 -4.80 -11.11
C LEU A 37 -20.38 -5.02 -12.53
N GLN A 38 -19.48 -4.13 -12.96
CA GLN A 38 -18.57 -4.40 -14.06
C GLN A 38 -17.13 -4.44 -13.55
N TRP A 39 -16.46 -5.57 -13.75
CA TRP A 39 -15.03 -5.72 -13.49
C TRP A 39 -14.27 -5.86 -14.81
N MET A 40 -13.79 -4.73 -15.32
CA MET A 40 -13.03 -4.66 -16.56
C MET A 40 -11.55 -4.89 -16.27
N THR A 41 -10.90 -5.81 -16.99
CA THR A 41 -9.45 -5.93 -17.04
C THR A 41 -8.98 -5.33 -18.35
N ALA A 42 -8.28 -4.20 -18.31
CA ALA A 42 -7.84 -3.51 -19.51
C ALA A 42 -6.61 -4.17 -20.16
N GLY A 43 -5.71 -4.74 -19.35
CA GLY A 43 -4.56 -5.49 -19.86
C GLY A 43 -3.73 -4.69 -20.87
N ARG A 44 -3.51 -5.27 -22.06
CA ARG A 44 -2.75 -4.62 -23.16
C ARG A 44 -3.41 -3.35 -23.73
N GLY A 45 -4.65 -3.04 -23.35
CA GLY A 45 -5.33 -1.78 -23.68
C GLY A 45 -6.79 -1.98 -24.06
N ILE A 46 -7.62 -1.03 -23.63
CA ILE A 46 -9.02 -0.91 -24.01
C ILE A 46 -9.37 0.56 -24.17
N VAL A 47 -10.19 0.88 -25.16
CA VAL A 47 -10.81 2.20 -25.31
C VAL A 47 -12.30 1.99 -25.14
N HIS A 48 -12.89 2.68 -24.17
CA HIS A 48 -14.30 2.55 -23.85
C HIS A 48 -14.88 3.91 -23.41
N SER A 49 -16.21 3.99 -23.43
CA SER A 49 -16.97 5.09 -22.88
C SER A 49 -17.89 4.57 -21.78
N GLU A 50 -18.06 5.35 -20.73
CA GLU A 50 -19.02 5.12 -19.66
C GLU A 50 -19.83 6.41 -19.50
N MET A 51 -21.12 6.35 -19.85
CA MET A 51 -22.00 7.51 -19.87
C MET A 51 -23.27 7.21 -19.05
N PRO A 52 -23.83 8.19 -18.33
CA PRO A 52 -25.13 8.05 -17.70
C PRO A 52 -26.20 7.56 -18.70
N ALA A 53 -27.01 6.58 -18.29
CA ALA A 53 -28.04 5.98 -19.14
C ALA A 53 -29.37 6.74 -19.18
N GLY A 54 -29.56 7.72 -18.29
CA GLY A 54 -30.78 8.50 -18.18
C GLY A 54 -30.62 9.76 -17.34
N ASP A 55 -31.70 10.53 -17.25
CA ASP A 55 -31.75 11.79 -16.51
C ASP A 55 -31.89 11.53 -15.01
N GLY A 56 -31.01 12.15 -14.20
CA GLY A 56 -31.01 12.03 -12.75
C GLY A 56 -29.62 11.82 -12.15
N ASP A 57 -29.56 11.71 -10.83
CA ASP A 57 -28.31 11.46 -10.12
C ASP A 57 -27.86 10.02 -10.34
N ASN A 58 -26.64 9.87 -10.85
CA ASN A 58 -25.99 8.58 -11.05
C ASN A 58 -24.84 8.49 -10.06
N VAL A 59 -24.95 7.56 -9.11
CA VAL A 59 -23.97 7.36 -8.04
C VAL A 59 -23.38 5.97 -8.19
N GLY A 60 -22.09 5.92 -8.48
CA GLY A 60 -21.33 4.69 -8.59
C GLY A 60 -19.94 4.88 -7.98
N LEU A 61 -19.29 3.76 -7.69
CA LEU A 61 -17.92 3.71 -7.24
C LEU A 61 -17.07 3.14 -8.37
N GLN A 62 -16.00 3.85 -8.72
CA GLN A 62 -15.03 3.40 -9.70
C GLN A 62 -13.68 3.20 -9.02
N LEU A 63 -13.18 1.97 -9.05
CA LEU A 63 -11.91 1.59 -8.44
C LEU A 63 -10.93 1.12 -9.52
N TRP A 64 -9.73 1.69 -9.49
CA TRP A 64 -8.63 1.27 -10.36
C TRP A 64 -7.68 0.37 -9.58
N ILE A 65 -7.53 -0.88 -10.02
CA ILE A 65 -6.68 -1.88 -9.35
C ILE A 65 -5.50 -2.19 -10.27
N ASN A 66 -4.28 -1.92 -9.80
CA ASN A 66 -3.09 -2.18 -10.60
C ASN A 66 -2.90 -3.67 -10.88
N LEU A 67 -2.44 -4.03 -12.08
CA LEU A 67 -2.01 -5.39 -12.42
C LEU A 67 -0.53 -5.60 -12.11
N LYS A 68 -0.17 -6.82 -11.67
CA LYS A 68 1.24 -7.23 -11.54
C LYS A 68 1.95 -7.11 -12.89
N LYS A 69 3.26 -6.83 -12.89
CA LYS A 69 4.06 -6.63 -14.11
C LYS A 69 3.84 -7.71 -15.19
N LYS A 70 3.80 -8.98 -14.78
CA LYS A 70 3.59 -10.13 -15.69
C LYS A 70 2.20 -10.19 -16.32
N ASP A 71 1.21 -9.55 -15.68
CA ASP A 71 -0.20 -9.60 -16.07
C ASP A 71 -0.63 -8.31 -16.81
N LYS A 72 0.24 -7.31 -16.94
CA LYS A 72 -0.09 -6.03 -17.60
C LYS A 72 -0.41 -6.13 -19.09
N MET A 73 0.00 -7.21 -19.76
CA MET A 73 -0.19 -7.41 -21.20
C MET A 73 -1.18 -8.53 -21.54
N VAL A 74 -2.00 -8.96 -20.57
CA VAL A 74 -3.07 -9.94 -20.84
C VAL A 74 -4.12 -9.36 -21.78
N GLU A 75 -4.89 -10.25 -22.41
CA GLU A 75 -6.05 -9.85 -23.20
C GLU A 75 -7.08 -9.11 -22.34
N PRO A 76 -7.72 -8.04 -22.88
CA PRO A 76 -8.80 -7.38 -22.19
C PRO A 76 -9.95 -8.35 -21.92
N ARG A 77 -10.62 -8.20 -20.77
CA ARG A 77 -11.77 -9.05 -20.41
C ARG A 77 -12.73 -8.32 -19.48
N TYR A 78 -14.00 -8.69 -19.57
CA TYR A 78 -15.06 -8.22 -18.69
C TYR A 78 -15.55 -9.37 -17.80
N GLN A 79 -15.89 -9.05 -16.56
CA GLN A 79 -16.75 -9.87 -15.71
C GLN A 79 -17.90 -8.97 -15.26
N GLU A 80 -19.09 -9.24 -15.77
CA GLU A 80 -20.29 -8.46 -15.50
C GLU A 80 -21.23 -9.31 -14.67
N LEU A 81 -21.61 -8.80 -13.49
CA LEU A 81 -22.53 -9.47 -12.59
C LEU A 81 -23.71 -8.55 -12.33
N LEU A 82 -24.91 -9.10 -12.48
CA LEU A 82 -26.12 -8.43 -12.05
C LEU A 82 -26.20 -8.49 -10.52
N ASN A 83 -26.90 -7.54 -9.90
CA ASN A 83 -27.10 -7.48 -8.45
C ASN A 83 -27.55 -8.84 -7.86
N LYS A 84 -28.47 -9.54 -8.54
CA LYS A 84 -28.97 -10.87 -8.12
C LYS A 84 -27.91 -11.98 -8.10
N ASP A 85 -26.81 -11.80 -8.84
CA ASP A 85 -25.73 -12.77 -8.98
C ASP A 85 -24.54 -12.44 -8.05
N ILE A 86 -24.60 -11.32 -7.34
CA ILE A 86 -23.63 -10.93 -6.30
C ILE A 86 -24.17 -11.41 -4.93
N PRO A 87 -23.43 -12.26 -4.20
CA PRO A 87 -23.88 -12.75 -2.91
C PRO A 87 -24.06 -11.63 -1.89
N SER A 88 -25.19 -11.63 -1.18
CA SER A 88 -25.41 -10.75 -0.03
C SER A 88 -25.86 -11.55 1.19
N VAL A 89 -25.36 -11.18 2.37
CA VAL A 89 -25.62 -11.86 3.64
C VAL A 89 -25.94 -10.84 4.71
N SER A 90 -26.95 -11.12 5.54
CA SER A 90 -27.26 -10.34 6.74
C SER A 90 -27.07 -11.19 7.99
N LYS A 91 -26.30 -10.71 8.96
CA LYS A 91 -26.10 -11.36 10.25
C LYS A 91 -25.85 -10.31 11.35
N ASP A 92 -26.49 -10.47 12.50
CA ASP A 92 -26.27 -9.63 13.69
C ASP A 92 -26.36 -8.10 13.44
N GLY A 93 -27.30 -7.67 12.59
CA GLY A 93 -27.49 -6.25 12.23
C GLY A 93 -26.48 -5.73 11.21
N VAL A 94 -25.66 -6.60 10.61
CA VAL A 94 -24.70 -6.28 9.56
C VAL A 94 -25.15 -6.93 8.26
N HIS A 95 -25.37 -6.13 7.23
CA HIS A 95 -25.61 -6.57 5.87
C HIS A 95 -24.35 -6.34 5.04
N VAL A 96 -23.91 -7.36 4.31
CA VAL A 96 -22.75 -7.30 3.41
C VAL A 96 -23.15 -7.78 2.02
N THR A 97 -22.77 -7.01 1.00
CA THR A 97 -22.73 -7.44 -0.39
C THR A 97 -21.27 -7.78 -0.74
N VAL A 98 -21.01 -9.03 -1.11
CA VAL A 98 -19.67 -9.56 -1.36
C VAL A 98 -19.29 -9.36 -2.82
N ILE A 99 -18.79 -8.17 -3.15
CA ILE A 99 -18.41 -7.79 -4.53
C ILE A 99 -17.20 -8.61 -5.00
N ALA A 100 -16.17 -8.75 -4.18
CA ALA A 100 -15.02 -9.62 -4.42
C ALA A 100 -14.44 -10.19 -3.11
N GLY A 101 -13.98 -11.44 -3.14
CA GLY A 101 -13.46 -12.14 -1.95
C GLY A 101 -14.56 -12.84 -1.14
N ASP A 102 -14.37 -12.91 0.18
CA ASP A 102 -15.18 -13.71 1.09
C ASP A 102 -15.58 -12.91 2.34
N SER A 103 -16.84 -13.03 2.76
CA SER A 103 -17.33 -12.43 4.00
C SER A 103 -18.54 -13.19 4.55
N LEU A 104 -18.62 -13.34 5.88
CA LEU A 104 -19.74 -13.97 6.58
C LEU A 104 -20.20 -15.34 6.00
N GLY A 105 -19.29 -16.10 5.41
CA GLY A 105 -19.57 -17.41 4.81
C GLY A 105 -20.09 -17.37 3.35
N ALA A 106 -20.17 -16.19 2.74
CA ALA A 106 -20.43 -16.02 1.32
C ALA A 106 -19.16 -15.65 0.54
N SER A 107 -19.07 -16.13 -0.70
CA SER A 107 -17.91 -16.00 -1.59
C SER A 107 -18.35 -15.43 -2.93
N SER A 108 -17.70 -14.35 -3.39
CA SER A 108 -17.96 -13.76 -4.70
C SER A 108 -17.48 -14.67 -5.84
N PRO A 109 -18.22 -14.77 -6.96
CA PRO A 109 -17.75 -15.49 -8.15
C PRO A 109 -16.70 -14.70 -8.96
N VAL A 110 -16.40 -13.44 -8.61
CA VAL A 110 -15.44 -12.60 -9.34
C VAL A 110 -14.03 -13.15 -9.24
N ARG A 111 -13.39 -13.36 -10.40
CA ARG A 111 -11.97 -13.75 -10.47
C ARG A 111 -11.07 -12.52 -10.49
N THR A 112 -10.24 -12.39 -9.46
CA THR A 112 -9.27 -11.29 -9.32
C THR A 112 -7.85 -11.74 -9.76
N LEU A 113 -7.17 -10.96 -10.62
CA LEU A 113 -5.75 -11.24 -10.98
C LEU A 113 -4.80 -10.62 -9.96
N THR A 114 -5.12 -9.40 -9.55
CA THR A 114 -4.58 -8.78 -8.34
C THR A 114 -5.47 -9.16 -7.18
N PRO A 115 -4.97 -9.98 -6.22
CA PRO A 115 -5.79 -10.47 -5.13
C PRO A 115 -6.45 -9.29 -4.37
N THR A 116 -7.78 -9.30 -4.26
CA THR A 116 -8.59 -8.15 -3.80
C THR A 116 -9.81 -8.64 -3.01
N VAL A 117 -10.08 -8.01 -1.87
CA VAL A 117 -11.39 -8.08 -1.17
C VAL A 117 -12.12 -6.76 -1.37
N TYR A 118 -13.38 -6.80 -1.81
CA TYR A 118 -14.24 -5.63 -1.95
C TYR A 118 -15.64 -5.96 -1.42
N LEU A 119 -16.05 -5.25 -0.37
CA LEU A 119 -17.29 -5.50 0.37
C LEU A 119 -18.06 -4.19 0.53
N ASP A 120 -19.37 -4.23 0.31
CA ASP A 120 -20.29 -3.13 0.59
C ASP A 120 -21.09 -3.47 1.86
N PHE A 121 -20.86 -2.72 2.93
CA PHE A 121 -21.48 -2.94 4.24
C PHE A 121 -22.57 -1.92 4.52
N LYS A 122 -23.72 -2.41 4.98
CA LYS A 122 -24.77 -1.61 5.63
C LYS A 122 -24.95 -2.13 7.05
N MET A 123 -24.82 -1.25 8.03
CA MET A 123 -24.74 -1.65 9.45
C MET A 123 -25.81 -0.92 10.27
N ASP A 124 -26.55 -1.68 11.07
CA ASP A 124 -27.48 -1.14 12.04
C ASP A 124 -26.73 -0.42 13.18
N LYS A 125 -27.37 0.56 13.81
CA LYS A 125 -26.76 1.32 14.91
C LYS A 125 -26.40 0.38 16.08
N GLY A 126 -25.12 0.37 16.45
CA GLY A 126 -24.60 -0.46 17.55
C GLY A 126 -24.22 -1.88 17.14
N SER A 127 -24.34 -2.24 15.86
CA SER A 127 -23.78 -3.49 15.34
C SER A 127 -22.26 -3.44 15.26
N HIS A 128 -21.62 -4.61 15.34
CA HIS A 128 -20.18 -4.76 15.28
C HIS A 128 -19.82 -5.92 14.34
N LEU A 129 -18.75 -5.74 13.55
CA LEU A 129 -18.20 -6.78 12.68
C LEU A 129 -16.68 -6.85 12.85
N SER A 130 -16.14 -8.07 12.89
CA SER A 130 -14.73 -8.33 12.65
C SER A 130 -14.59 -9.08 11.32
N GLN A 131 -14.02 -8.43 10.32
CA GLN A 131 -13.78 -9.02 9.00
C GLN A 131 -12.31 -9.44 8.91
N PRO A 132 -12.00 -10.74 8.74
CA PRO A 132 -10.63 -11.15 8.43
C PRO A 132 -10.24 -10.62 7.06
N VAL A 133 -9.03 -10.10 6.97
CA VAL A 133 -8.39 -9.65 5.74
C VAL A 133 -7.16 -10.53 5.51
N THR A 134 -6.93 -10.92 4.26
CA THR A 134 -5.80 -11.79 3.91
C THR A 134 -4.49 -11.17 4.40
N GLU A 135 -3.65 -11.99 5.04
CA GLU A 135 -2.29 -11.62 5.43
C GLU A 135 -1.56 -11.08 4.19
N GLY A 136 -1.08 -9.83 4.24
CA GLY A 136 -0.58 -9.11 3.07
C GLY A 136 -1.46 -7.96 2.54
N TYR A 137 -2.78 -7.96 2.79
CA TYR A 137 -3.70 -6.90 2.31
C TYR A 137 -3.80 -5.74 3.29
N CYS A 138 -4.00 -6.09 4.56
CA CYS A 138 -3.53 -5.27 5.66
C CYS A 138 -2.11 -5.72 5.98
N ASN A 139 -1.20 -5.57 5.03
CA ASN A 139 0.14 -5.39 5.52
C ASN A 139 0.11 -4.07 6.28
N ASP A 140 0.55 -4.12 7.54
CA ASP A 140 1.24 -3.05 8.25
C ASP A 140 2.50 -2.63 7.46
N ASN A 141 2.30 -2.33 6.19
CA ASN A 141 3.28 -1.80 5.29
C ASN A 141 3.41 -0.35 5.71
N CYS A 142 4.31 -0.22 6.67
CA CYS A 142 4.93 0.97 7.19
C CYS A 142 4.67 2.24 6.37
N GLN A 143 4.41 3.33 7.10
CA GLN A 143 4.29 4.65 6.50
C GLN A 143 5.58 4.99 5.76
N HIS A 144 5.49 5.59 4.58
CA HIS A 144 6.68 6.02 3.83
C HIS A 144 7.54 6.93 4.71
N GLY A 145 8.83 6.62 4.82
CA GLY A 145 9.76 7.30 5.72
C GLY A 145 9.76 6.80 7.16
N ALA A 146 8.87 5.89 7.57
CA ALA A 146 8.91 5.31 8.91
C ALA A 146 10.23 4.57 9.15
N LEU A 147 10.73 4.64 10.38
CA LEU A 147 11.93 3.94 10.83
C LEU A 147 11.59 2.83 11.82
N ARG A 148 12.42 1.79 11.85
CA ARG A 148 12.41 0.77 12.91
C ARG A 148 13.81 0.29 13.23
N LEU A 149 13.96 -0.27 14.44
CA LEU A 149 15.17 -0.96 14.88
C LEU A 149 14.90 -2.45 15.03
N VAL A 150 15.72 -3.28 14.37
CA VAL A 150 15.54 -4.74 14.31
C VAL A 150 16.74 -5.45 14.95
N ASN A 151 16.52 -6.61 15.58
CA ASN A 151 17.58 -7.49 16.13
C ASN A 151 18.50 -6.89 17.21
N GLY A 152 18.14 -5.77 17.86
CA GLY A 152 18.96 -5.22 18.95
C GLY A 152 18.57 -5.67 20.36
N GLY A 153 17.49 -6.44 20.51
CA GLY A 153 17.02 -6.95 21.81
C GLY A 153 16.50 -5.87 22.78
N ALA A 154 16.36 -4.62 22.33
CA ALA A 154 15.70 -3.54 23.03
C ALA A 154 15.15 -2.52 22.01
N THR A 155 14.19 -1.68 22.40
CA THR A 155 13.52 -0.74 21.48
C THR A 155 14.43 0.38 20.98
N TYR A 156 15.44 0.75 21.76
CA TYR A 156 16.36 1.86 21.47
C TYR A 156 17.64 1.44 20.74
N ARG A 157 17.77 0.16 20.34
CA ARG A 157 18.93 -0.30 19.59
C ARG A 157 18.59 -1.38 18.57
N GLY A 158 19.33 -1.44 17.47
CA GLY A 158 19.17 -2.47 16.46
C GLY A 158 19.66 -2.02 15.08
N ARG A 159 19.52 -2.92 14.09
CA ARG A 159 19.69 -2.59 12.67
C ARG A 159 18.64 -1.55 12.29
N LEU A 160 19.11 -0.47 11.65
CA LEU A 160 18.27 0.61 11.18
C LEU A 160 17.62 0.22 9.85
N GLU A 161 16.30 0.25 9.82
CA GLU A 161 15.52 0.02 8.61
C GLU A 161 14.55 1.19 8.39
N ILE A 162 14.37 1.54 7.11
CA ILE A 162 13.42 2.56 6.66
C ILE A 162 12.39 1.95 5.75
N CYS A 163 11.18 2.49 5.77
CA CYS A 163 10.12 2.11 4.86
C CYS A 163 10.05 3.02 3.64
N ILE A 164 10.15 2.45 2.44
CA ILE A 164 9.93 3.17 1.19
C ILE A 164 8.97 2.36 0.34
N ASN A 165 7.95 3.02 -0.19
CA ASN A 165 6.89 2.38 -1.00
C ASN A 165 6.34 1.12 -0.33
N SER A 166 6.05 1.22 0.96
CA SER A 166 5.43 0.14 1.73
C SER A 166 6.32 -1.10 1.88
N VAL A 167 7.64 -0.97 1.72
CA VAL A 167 8.60 -2.06 1.87
C VAL A 167 9.71 -1.62 2.82
N TRP A 168 9.96 -2.41 3.85
CA TRP A 168 11.11 -2.23 4.74
C TRP A 168 12.41 -2.60 4.02
N GLY A 169 13.41 -1.76 4.18
CA GLY A 169 14.77 -2.01 3.70
C GLY A 169 15.81 -1.39 4.63
N SER A 170 17.05 -1.85 4.50
CA SER A 170 18.15 -1.41 5.34
C SER A 170 18.77 -0.09 4.89
N VAL A 171 19.58 0.49 5.78
CA VAL A 171 20.42 1.66 5.54
C VAL A 171 21.87 1.21 5.53
N CYS A 172 22.63 1.60 4.50
CA CYS A 172 24.05 1.28 4.36
C CYS A 172 24.94 2.21 5.20
N ASP A 173 26.09 1.71 5.64
CA ASP A 173 27.06 2.42 6.50
C ASP A 173 28.01 3.36 5.75
N ASP A 174 27.99 3.33 4.42
CA ASP A 174 28.69 4.26 3.55
C ASP A 174 28.38 5.72 3.90
N SER A 175 29.39 6.44 4.39
CA SER A 175 29.30 7.83 4.91
C SER A 175 28.34 8.04 6.09
N PHE A 176 27.79 6.96 6.66
CA PHE A 176 26.90 7.04 7.81
C PHE A 176 27.69 7.39 9.07
N GLY A 177 27.24 8.42 9.78
CA GLY A 177 27.90 8.90 10.99
C GLY A 177 26.94 9.25 12.13
N THR A 178 27.51 9.85 13.17
CA THR A 178 26.77 10.24 14.39
C THR A 178 25.69 11.29 14.10
N VAL A 179 25.87 12.12 13.06
CA VAL A 179 24.88 13.14 12.66
C VAL A 179 23.64 12.47 12.05
N ASP A 180 23.83 11.46 11.18
CA ASP A 180 22.72 10.69 10.60
C ASP A 180 22.01 9.86 11.68
N ALA A 181 22.78 9.22 12.57
CA ALA A 181 22.23 8.50 13.73
C ALA A 181 21.37 9.40 14.63
N ARG A 182 21.77 10.66 14.82
CA ARG A 182 21.00 11.65 15.58
C ARG A 182 19.67 11.98 14.91
N VAL A 183 19.66 12.22 13.60
CA VAL A 183 18.41 12.44 12.84
C VAL A 183 17.51 11.20 12.95
N ALA A 184 18.07 10.00 12.77
CA ALA A 184 17.32 8.74 12.89
C ALA A 184 16.70 8.55 14.28
N CYS A 185 17.46 8.78 15.36
CA CYS A 185 16.96 8.67 16.72
C CYS A 185 15.87 9.69 17.02
N ARG A 186 16.03 10.94 16.58
CA ARG A 186 14.99 11.96 16.72
C ARG A 186 13.72 11.57 15.95
N GLN A 187 13.87 11.06 14.73
CA GLN A 187 12.75 10.62 13.90
C GLN A 187 12.02 9.39 14.49
N LEU A 188 12.74 8.52 15.19
CA LEU A 188 12.19 7.42 15.99
C LEU A 188 11.51 7.89 17.29
N GLY A 189 11.57 9.19 17.62
CA GLY A 189 10.95 9.78 18.79
C GLY A 189 11.83 9.86 20.04
N TYR A 190 13.13 9.55 19.95
CA TYR A 190 14.05 9.66 21.08
C TYR A 190 14.55 11.09 21.26
N GLU A 191 14.67 11.53 22.51
CA GLU A 191 15.25 12.83 22.85
C GLU A 191 16.78 12.81 22.70
N VAL A 192 17.31 13.60 21.77
CA VAL A 192 18.73 13.58 21.39
C VAL A 192 19.57 14.71 22.00
N ASP A 193 18.93 15.72 22.62
CA ASP A 193 19.59 16.93 23.13
C ASP A 193 19.90 16.86 24.64
N GLY A 194 19.46 15.81 25.33
CA GLY A 194 19.68 15.59 26.77
C GLY A 194 21.08 15.13 27.18
N GLY A 195 22.10 15.29 26.32
CA GLY A 195 23.50 14.92 26.61
C GLY A 195 23.78 13.40 26.66
N GLN A 196 22.80 12.56 26.33
CA GLN A 196 22.96 11.11 26.26
C GLN A 196 23.70 10.68 24.99
N SER A 197 24.50 9.62 25.09
CA SER A 197 25.32 9.14 23.98
C SER A 197 24.48 8.42 22.91
N ILE A 198 24.66 8.82 21.66
CA ILE A 198 24.15 8.14 20.47
C ILE A 198 25.31 7.39 19.83
N SER A 199 25.09 6.16 19.42
CA SER A 199 26.13 5.35 18.77
C SER A 199 25.58 4.69 17.51
N TYR A 200 26.47 4.43 16.56
CA TYR A 200 26.18 3.65 15.37
C TYR A 200 27.21 2.53 15.21
N TYR A 201 26.82 1.49 14.50
CA TYR A 201 27.61 0.30 14.24
C TYR A 201 27.57 -0.01 12.74
N HIS A 202 28.72 -0.38 12.21
CA HIS A 202 28.92 -0.81 10.83
C HIS A 202 29.00 -2.35 10.77
N ASN A 203 29.30 -2.90 9.59
CA ASN A 203 29.56 -4.34 9.39
C ASN A 203 28.39 -5.26 9.80
N ALA A 204 27.14 -4.83 9.62
CA ALA A 204 25.95 -5.59 9.98
C ALA A 204 25.96 -6.11 11.43
N TYR A 205 26.37 -5.27 12.39
CA TYR A 205 26.49 -5.65 13.81
C TYR A 205 25.24 -6.30 14.41
N TYR A 206 24.04 -5.87 14.01
CA TYR A 206 22.76 -6.47 14.43
C TYR A 206 22.21 -7.51 13.41
N GLY A 207 23.10 -8.06 12.59
CA GLY A 207 22.79 -8.99 11.51
C GLY A 207 22.31 -8.29 10.25
N GLN A 208 22.36 -9.03 9.14
CA GLN A 208 22.01 -8.57 7.80
C GLN A 208 20.50 -8.54 7.57
N SER A 209 20.04 -7.58 6.78
CA SER A 209 18.70 -7.56 6.18
C SER A 209 18.61 -8.55 5.02
N THR A 210 17.39 -8.97 4.71
CA THR A 210 17.04 -9.76 3.53
C THR A 210 16.22 -8.96 2.51
N GLY A 211 15.87 -7.72 2.85
CA GLY A 211 15.10 -6.80 2.00
C GLY A 211 16.01 -5.93 1.13
N PRO A 212 15.46 -4.93 0.42
CA PRO A 212 16.28 -3.96 -0.31
C PRO A 212 17.17 -3.13 0.62
N ILE A 213 18.27 -2.59 0.09
CA ILE A 213 19.02 -1.50 0.71
C ILE A 213 18.43 -0.20 0.16
N TRP A 214 17.82 0.61 1.02
CA TRP A 214 17.08 1.79 0.60
C TRP A 214 17.92 3.05 0.55
N LEU A 215 18.76 3.26 1.55
CA LEU A 215 19.55 4.48 1.69
C LEU A 215 21.04 4.13 1.69
N ASN A 216 21.80 4.95 0.99
CA ASN A 216 23.25 4.90 0.89
C ASN A 216 23.78 6.34 0.90
N ARG A 217 25.01 6.57 1.39
CA ARG A 217 25.71 7.86 1.40
C ARG A 217 24.88 8.98 2.02
N LEU A 218 24.35 8.71 3.21
CA LEU A 218 23.64 9.73 3.98
C LEU A 218 24.62 10.82 4.42
N LEU A 219 24.24 12.07 4.19
CA LEU A 219 25.01 13.26 4.50
C LEU A 219 24.10 14.27 5.20
N CYS A 220 23.53 13.88 6.33
CA CYS A 220 22.71 14.77 7.14
C CYS A 220 23.56 15.91 7.73
N THR A 221 22.95 17.08 7.87
CA THR A 221 23.50 18.25 8.57
C THR A 221 23.13 18.25 10.06
N GLY A 222 22.15 17.43 10.45
CA GLY A 222 21.61 17.31 11.82
C GLY A 222 20.34 18.14 12.06
N SER A 223 19.98 19.00 11.10
CA SER A 223 18.78 19.85 11.16
C SER A 223 17.55 19.24 10.50
N GLU A 224 17.71 18.11 9.80
CA GLU A 224 16.68 17.43 9.03
C GLU A 224 15.64 16.77 9.94
N ASN A 225 14.36 16.83 9.57
CA ASN A 225 13.31 16.16 10.33
C ASN A 225 13.38 14.64 10.14
N ASN A 226 13.68 14.19 8.92
CA ASN A 226 13.70 12.78 8.53
C ASN A 226 14.97 12.44 7.75
N LEU A 227 15.36 11.16 7.74
CA LEU A 227 16.51 10.69 6.94
C LEU A 227 16.35 10.90 5.43
N LEU A 228 15.11 10.95 4.94
CA LEU A 228 14.81 11.24 3.53
C LEU A 228 15.06 12.71 3.14
N ASP A 229 15.19 13.60 4.12
CA ASP A 229 15.46 15.03 3.91
C ASP A 229 16.98 15.34 3.90
N CYS A 230 17.82 14.37 4.26
CA CYS A 230 19.27 14.52 4.21
C CYS A 230 19.75 14.70 2.76
N ASN A 231 20.85 15.43 2.58
CA ASN A 231 21.28 15.92 1.26
C ASN A 231 21.32 14.81 0.18
N LYS A 232 21.01 15.18 -1.07
CA LYS A 232 20.58 14.36 -2.22
C LYS A 232 21.59 13.33 -2.78
N ALA A 233 22.59 12.91 -2.01
CA ALA A 233 23.39 11.73 -2.35
C ALA A 233 22.65 10.41 -2.06
N VAL A 234 21.40 10.48 -1.60
CA VAL A 234 20.51 9.34 -1.38
C VAL A 234 20.02 8.81 -2.73
N ASP A 235 20.77 7.88 -3.32
CA ASP A 235 20.27 7.07 -4.41
C ASP A 235 19.32 5.99 -3.87
N ILE A 236 18.03 6.32 -3.78
CA ILE A 236 17.00 5.40 -3.26
C ILE A 236 17.01 4.09 -4.06
N GLY A 237 17.31 2.98 -3.37
CA GLY A 237 17.36 1.64 -3.99
C GLY A 237 18.60 1.35 -4.82
N SER A 238 19.63 2.20 -4.78
CA SER A 238 20.93 1.92 -5.39
C SER A 238 21.82 1.14 -4.42
N THR A 239 22.34 0.01 -4.89
CA THR A 239 23.32 -0.80 -4.18
C THR A 239 24.74 -0.51 -4.65
N PHE A 240 24.97 0.58 -5.39
CA PHE A 240 26.30 0.87 -5.92
C PHE A 240 27.31 1.13 -4.79
N GLY A 241 28.16 0.15 -4.53
CA GLY A 241 29.15 0.17 -3.44
C GLY A 241 28.63 -0.33 -2.09
N CYS A 242 27.39 -0.82 -2.00
CA CYS A 242 26.81 -1.32 -0.76
C CYS A 242 26.25 -2.73 -0.88
N SER A 243 26.43 -3.49 0.19
CA SER A 243 25.94 -4.83 0.40
C SER A 243 25.37 -4.99 1.80
N HIS A 244 24.65 -6.08 2.09
CA HIS A 244 24.06 -6.24 3.43
C HIS A 244 25.10 -6.44 4.54
N SER A 245 26.36 -6.75 4.22
CA SER A 245 27.42 -6.72 5.23
C SER A 245 27.68 -5.30 5.75
N GLU A 246 27.18 -4.27 5.08
CA GLU A 246 27.33 -2.85 5.43
C GLU A 246 26.04 -2.26 6.03
N ASP A 247 25.08 -3.11 6.44
CA ASP A 247 23.86 -2.63 7.10
C ASP A 247 24.18 -1.96 8.44
N VAL A 248 23.66 -0.74 8.63
CA VAL A 248 23.90 0.07 9.83
C VAL A 248 23.07 -0.41 11.01
N GLY A 249 23.70 -0.43 12.18
CA GLY A 249 23.04 -0.45 13.48
C GLY A 249 23.10 0.90 14.18
N ILE A 250 22.10 1.25 14.97
CA ILE A 250 22.18 2.41 15.88
C ILE A 250 21.78 2.05 17.31
N VAL A 251 22.23 2.86 18.25
CA VAL A 251 21.79 2.91 19.65
C VAL A 251 21.37 4.34 19.95
N CYS A 252 20.08 4.52 20.21
CA CYS A 252 19.48 5.75 20.65
C CYS A 252 19.49 5.86 22.18
N PRO A 253 19.27 7.06 22.73
CA PRO A 253 19.17 7.26 24.17
C PRO A 253 18.01 6.43 24.75
N ALA A 254 18.28 5.71 25.85
CA ALA A 254 17.31 4.77 26.43
C ALA A 254 16.14 5.45 27.17
N ASN A 255 16.17 6.78 27.33
CA ASN A 255 15.15 7.52 28.05
C ASN A 255 14.22 8.27 27.08
N SER A 256 12.94 8.24 27.42
CA SER A 256 11.79 8.97 26.85
C SER A 256 11.16 8.44 25.54
N CYS A 257 10.48 7.29 25.62
CA CYS A 257 9.19 7.19 24.91
C CYS A 257 8.18 8.05 25.69
N SER A 258 7.88 9.26 25.22
CA SER A 258 6.63 9.92 25.60
C SER A 258 5.51 9.29 24.80
N THR A 259 4.74 8.41 25.43
CA THR A 259 3.42 8.01 24.93
C THR A 259 2.50 9.22 25.01
N GLY A 260 2.36 9.94 23.90
CA GLY A 260 1.27 10.90 23.67
C GLY A 260 0.12 10.21 22.98
#